data_AF-A0A4R3H6V5-F1
#
_entry.id   AF-A0A4R3H6V5-F1
#
_cell.length_a   1.000
_cell.length_b   1.000
_cell.length_c   1.000
_cell.angle_alpha   90.00
_cell.angle_beta   90.00
_cell.angle_gamma   90.00
#
_symmetry.space_group_name_H-M   'P 1'
#
loop_
_entity.id
_entity.type
_entity.pdbx_description
1 polymer ?
#
loop_
_entity_poly.entity_id
_entity_poly.type
_entity_poly.pdbx_seq_one_letter_code
_entity_poly.pdbx_strand_id
1 'polypeptide(L)'
;MIVALALAAAAATAPLPAPGAFVSEQYGLTFQTPQGSSYCALPADWTGSDHGTVIFLTPPKHCYGAGYPSSGRGFSGDPRRIEVFYAYDANDVEDEQKPPKCDQVGKVVFLGETRPLCRTSSRRGIEISVTARYAADVPALAILTLVTSPDRLASDLRDFKALLQSARTCTATWLNDQGGNSFTTGSGPACPADARYF
;
A
#
# COMPACT_ATOMS: atom_id res chain seq x y z
N MET A 1 -15.78 30.43 25.45
CA MET A 1 -15.26 29.10 25.84
C MET A 1 -14.49 28.56 24.64
N ILE A 2 -13.16 28.50 24.71
CA ILE A 2 -12.32 27.93 23.65
C ILE A 2 -12.04 26.49 24.06
N VAL A 3 -12.59 25.52 23.33
CA VAL A 3 -12.24 24.11 23.49
C VAL A 3 -10.93 23.90 22.73
N ALA A 4 -9.82 23.88 23.46
CA ALA A 4 -8.54 23.47 22.91
C ALA A 4 -8.59 21.96 22.67
N LEU A 5 -8.81 21.56 21.41
CA LEU A 5 -8.56 20.19 20.95
C LEU A 5 -7.06 19.93 21.06
N ALA A 6 -6.64 19.31 22.16
CA ALA A 6 -5.32 18.73 22.28
C ALA A 6 -5.23 17.57 21.28
N LEU A 7 -4.64 17.81 20.11
CA LEU A 7 -4.14 16.76 19.24
C LEU A 7 -3.11 15.98 20.06
N ALA A 8 -3.53 14.85 20.64
CA ALA A 8 -2.61 13.91 21.24
C ALA A 8 -1.65 13.46 20.14
N ALA A 9 -0.41 13.94 20.19
CA ALA A 9 0.63 13.49 19.29
C ALA A 9 0.80 11.98 19.53
N ALA A 10 0.34 11.16 18.58
CA ALA A 10 0.53 9.72 18.63
C ALA A 10 2.01 9.42 18.91
N ALA A 11 2.30 8.73 20.00
CA ALA A 11 3.65 8.46 20.45
C ALA A 11 4.45 7.74 19.36
N ALA A 12 5.71 8.13 19.22
CA ALA A 12 6.62 7.49 18.26
C ALA A 12 6.75 5.99 18.58
N THR A 13 6.51 5.11 17.61
CA THR A 13 6.68 3.67 17.76
C THR A 13 7.84 3.16 16.91
N ALA A 14 8.42 2.03 17.30
CA ALA A 14 9.41 1.35 16.47
C ALA A 14 8.72 0.66 15.28
N PRO A 15 9.38 0.56 14.11
CA PRO A 15 8.88 -0.29 13.03
C PRO A 15 8.85 -1.75 13.46
N LEU A 16 7.90 -2.50 12.93
CA LEU A 16 7.79 -3.94 13.15
C LEU A 16 8.22 -4.71 11.91
N PRO A 17 8.71 -5.96 12.04
CA PRO A 17 8.93 -6.83 10.90
C PRO A 17 7.66 -6.97 10.06
N ALA A 18 7.80 -6.92 8.73
CA ALA A 18 6.67 -7.11 7.85
C ALA A 18 6.20 -8.58 7.91
N PRO A 19 4.88 -8.83 7.93
CA PRO A 19 4.30 -10.16 7.77
C PRO A 19 4.60 -10.68 6.36
N GLY A 20 4.68 -12.00 6.15
CA GLY A 20 5.03 -12.56 4.84
C GLY A 20 4.06 -12.19 3.70
N ALA A 21 2.82 -11.86 4.03
CA ALA A 21 1.82 -11.36 3.10
C ALA A 21 0.91 -10.31 3.75
N PHE A 22 0.40 -9.43 2.91
CA PHE A 22 -0.63 -8.46 3.27
C PHE A 22 -1.89 -8.72 2.45
N VAL A 23 -3.04 -8.37 3.03
CA VAL A 23 -4.35 -8.40 2.37
C VAL A 23 -5.16 -7.17 2.77
N SER A 24 -5.78 -6.52 1.79
CA SER A 24 -6.71 -5.43 2.05
C SER A 24 -8.08 -5.99 2.38
N GLU A 25 -8.68 -5.48 3.45
CA GLU A 25 -9.96 -6.00 3.96
C GLU A 25 -11.11 -5.74 2.98
N GLN A 26 -11.26 -4.49 2.55
CA GLN A 26 -12.39 -4.06 1.71
C GLN A 26 -12.12 -4.18 0.21
N TYR A 27 -10.85 -4.23 -0.19
CA TYR A 27 -10.47 -4.13 -1.60
C TYR A 27 -10.09 -5.48 -2.25
N GLY A 28 -9.98 -6.56 -1.46
CA GLY A 28 -9.69 -7.89 -2.00
C GLY A 28 -8.37 -7.95 -2.78
N LEU A 29 -7.35 -7.24 -2.30
CA LEU A 29 -6.01 -7.17 -2.89
C LEU A 29 -5.03 -7.83 -1.94
N THR A 30 -4.19 -8.74 -2.43
CA THR A 30 -3.13 -9.36 -1.64
C THR A 30 -1.81 -9.39 -2.38
N PHE A 31 -0.71 -9.35 -1.63
CA PHE A 31 0.66 -9.47 -2.15
C PHE A 31 1.59 -10.04 -1.08
N GLN A 32 2.70 -10.62 -1.52
CA GLN A 32 3.80 -11.07 -0.66
C GLN A 32 4.78 -9.92 -0.39
N THR A 33 5.32 -9.88 0.83
CA THR A 33 6.30 -8.86 1.20
C THR A 33 7.73 -9.33 0.94
N PRO A 34 8.64 -8.44 0.53
CA PRO A 34 10.07 -8.74 0.51
C PRO A 34 10.58 -9.23 1.88
N GLN A 35 11.45 -10.22 1.88
CA GLN A 35 12.05 -10.77 3.10
C GLN A 35 12.87 -9.70 3.83
N GLY A 36 12.76 -9.66 5.16
CA GLY A 36 13.51 -8.71 5.99
C GLY A 36 12.99 -7.27 5.93
N SER A 37 11.87 -7.04 5.25
CA SER A 37 11.20 -5.74 5.26
C SER A 37 10.51 -5.45 6.60
N SER A 38 10.12 -4.21 6.80
CA SER A 38 9.42 -3.74 7.99
C SER A 38 8.23 -2.86 7.61
N TYR A 39 7.34 -2.60 8.56
CA TYR A 39 6.20 -1.72 8.39
C TYR A 39 5.90 -0.96 9.69
N CYS A 40 5.12 0.10 9.59
CA CYS A 40 4.63 0.84 10.75
C CYS A 40 3.21 0.37 11.09
N ALA A 41 3.01 -0.19 12.29
CA ALA A 41 1.71 -0.72 12.73
C ALA A 41 0.72 0.38 13.11
N LEU A 42 -0.57 0.20 12.82
CA LEU A 42 -1.63 1.15 13.22
C LEU A 42 -1.81 1.07 14.74
N PRO A 43 -2.11 2.19 15.42
CA PRO A 43 -2.62 2.14 16.78
C PRO A 43 -3.79 1.16 16.85
N ALA A 44 -3.89 0.39 17.93
CA ALA A 44 -4.91 -0.64 18.08
C ALA A 44 -6.34 -0.07 18.11
N ASP A 45 -6.47 1.20 18.46
CA ASP A 45 -7.71 1.98 18.53
C ASP A 45 -7.94 2.84 17.28
N TRP A 46 -7.15 2.67 16.23
CA TRP A 46 -7.32 3.45 15.01
C TRP A 46 -8.61 3.07 14.27
N THR A 47 -9.34 4.09 13.84
CA THR A 47 -10.53 3.96 12.99
C THR A 47 -10.35 4.85 11.77
N GLY A 48 -10.58 4.32 10.57
CA GLY A 48 -10.52 5.08 9.33
C GLY A 48 -10.65 4.19 8.10
N SER A 49 -10.63 4.83 6.93
CA SER A 49 -10.60 4.10 5.66
C SER A 49 -9.18 3.63 5.37
N ASP A 50 -8.99 2.35 5.08
CA ASP A 50 -7.69 1.84 4.66
C ASP A 50 -7.53 2.07 3.14
N HIS A 51 -6.51 2.84 2.76
CA HIS A 51 -6.19 3.19 1.37
C HIS A 51 -4.76 2.79 1.00
N GLY A 52 -4.19 1.82 1.71
CA GLY A 52 -2.86 1.33 1.39
C GLY A 52 -1.96 1.05 2.58
N THR A 53 -0.71 0.70 2.29
CA THR A 53 0.35 0.40 3.26
C THR A 53 1.72 0.81 2.75
N VAL A 54 2.69 0.88 3.65
CA VAL A 54 4.09 1.18 3.31
C VAL A 54 4.97 0.07 3.84
N ILE A 55 5.69 -0.57 2.91
CA ILE A 55 6.66 -1.62 3.18
C ILE A 55 8.04 -1.03 3.11
N PHE A 56 8.74 -0.95 4.23
CA PHE A 56 10.09 -0.41 4.30
C PHE A 56 11.12 -1.50 3.99
N LEU A 57 11.88 -1.30 2.93
CA LEU A 57 13.06 -2.10 2.56
C LEU A 57 14.26 -1.77 3.47
N THR A 58 14.23 -0.60 4.11
CA THR A 58 15.13 -0.22 5.19
C THR A 58 14.30 0.38 6.31
N PRO A 59 14.37 -0.13 7.55
CA PRO A 59 13.52 0.34 8.63
C PRO A 59 13.68 1.84 8.90
N PRO A 60 12.59 2.60 9.08
CA PRO A 60 12.66 3.96 9.59
C PRO A 60 13.15 3.94 11.05
N LYS A 61 13.66 5.07 11.56
CA LYS A 61 14.02 5.17 12.98
C LYS A 61 12.78 5.14 13.89
N HIS A 62 11.71 5.79 13.44
CA HIS A 62 10.47 5.97 14.17
C HIS A 62 9.30 6.01 13.20
N CYS A 63 8.19 5.43 13.65
CA CYS A 63 6.87 5.53 13.08
C CYS A 63 6.06 6.55 13.88
N TYR A 64 5.26 7.39 13.20
CA TYR A 64 4.42 8.41 13.82
C TYR A 64 3.04 8.46 13.16
N GLY A 65 2.10 9.09 13.87
CA GLY A 65 0.80 9.47 13.34
C GLY A 65 -0.21 8.33 13.30
N ALA A 66 -1.48 8.72 13.40
CA ALA A 66 -2.65 7.86 13.27
C ALA A 66 -3.32 8.07 11.89
N GLY A 67 -2.52 8.24 10.84
CA GLY A 67 -3.00 8.52 9.50
C GLY A 67 -2.98 7.30 8.59
N TYR A 68 -3.58 7.45 7.41
CA TYR A 68 -3.55 6.46 6.34
C TYR A 68 -2.12 5.93 6.15
N PRO A 69 -1.91 4.60 6.11
CA PRO A 69 -0.55 4.08 6.03
C PRO A 69 0.21 4.57 4.79
N SER A 70 -0.48 4.90 3.68
CA SER A 70 0.09 5.38 2.42
C SER A 70 0.18 6.92 2.26
N SER A 71 -0.64 7.71 2.95
CA SER A 71 -0.72 9.18 2.71
C SER A 71 -0.72 10.06 3.96
N GLY A 72 -0.91 9.49 5.16
CA GLY A 72 -1.03 10.24 6.41
C GLY A 72 -0.06 9.83 7.51
N ARG A 73 0.68 8.73 7.32
CA ARG A 73 1.66 8.28 8.30
C ARG A 73 2.96 9.07 8.23
N GLY A 74 3.41 9.52 9.40
CA GLY A 74 4.75 10.05 9.54
C GLY A 74 5.74 8.92 9.78
N PHE A 75 6.94 9.04 9.23
CA PHE A 75 8.10 8.26 9.64
C PHE A 75 9.33 9.16 9.53
N SER A 76 10.34 8.93 10.38
CA SER A 76 11.57 9.73 10.35
C SER A 76 12.62 9.14 9.43
N GLY A 77 13.36 10.04 8.76
CA GLY A 77 14.45 9.70 7.85
C GLY A 77 14.00 9.71 6.39
N ASP A 78 14.78 9.05 5.53
CA ASP A 78 14.41 8.80 4.13
C ASP A 78 14.60 7.31 3.81
N PRO A 79 13.79 6.44 4.44
CA PRO A 79 13.90 5.01 4.24
C PRO A 79 13.46 4.62 2.82
N ARG A 80 14.16 3.62 2.27
CA ARG A 80 13.78 2.95 1.03
C ARG A 80 12.54 2.11 1.29
N ARG A 81 11.54 2.22 0.43
CA ARG A 81 10.19 1.70 0.70
C ARG A 81 9.40 1.45 -0.56
N ILE A 82 8.39 0.60 -0.43
CA ILE A 82 7.34 0.37 -1.40
C ILE A 82 6.06 0.93 -0.79
N GLU A 83 5.51 1.95 -1.42
CA GLU A 83 4.22 2.54 -1.09
C GLU A 83 3.16 1.80 -1.90
N VAL A 84 2.16 1.26 -1.21
CA VAL A 84 1.00 0.59 -1.78
C VAL A 84 -0.18 1.50 -1.55
N PHE A 85 -0.89 1.88 -2.61
CA PHE A 85 -2.11 2.65 -2.55
C PHE A 85 -3.22 1.93 -3.29
N TYR A 86 -4.43 1.99 -2.76
CA TYR A 86 -5.64 1.64 -3.49
C TYR A 86 -6.82 2.46 -3.02
N ALA A 87 -7.78 2.58 -3.93
CA ALA A 87 -9.07 3.19 -3.67
C ALA A 87 -10.09 2.62 -4.65
N TYR A 88 -11.36 2.81 -4.33
CA TYR A 88 -12.42 2.58 -5.30
C TYR A 88 -12.28 3.64 -6.38
N ASP A 89 -12.47 3.22 -7.61
CA ASP A 89 -12.43 4.09 -8.78
C ASP A 89 -13.72 4.90 -8.77
N ALA A 90 -13.75 5.95 -7.95
CA ALA A 90 -14.80 6.93 -8.03
C ALA A 90 -14.67 7.55 -9.42
N ASN A 91 -15.67 7.33 -10.29
CA ASN A 91 -15.75 7.96 -11.60
C ASN A 91 -15.64 9.50 -11.54
N ASP A 92 -15.61 10.10 -10.34
CA ASP A 92 -15.44 11.52 -10.05
C ASP A 92 -13.99 12.03 -10.13
N VAL A 93 -12.97 11.18 -10.34
CA VAL A 93 -11.56 11.64 -10.50
C VAL A 93 -11.14 11.82 -11.97
N GLU A 94 -12.03 11.54 -12.94
CA GLU A 94 -11.69 11.60 -14.36
C GLU A 94 -11.48 13.02 -14.90
N ASP A 95 -11.91 14.07 -14.20
CA ASP A 95 -11.97 15.40 -14.81
C ASP A 95 -10.69 16.26 -14.77
N GLU A 96 -9.64 15.97 -13.98
CA GLU A 96 -8.55 16.99 -13.87
C GLU A 96 -7.08 16.55 -13.90
N GLN A 97 -6.72 15.28 -13.79
CA GLN A 97 -5.29 14.89 -13.81
C GLN A 97 -4.97 13.83 -14.84
N LYS A 98 -4.59 14.31 -16.04
CA LYS A 98 -3.87 13.46 -17.00
C LYS A 98 -2.71 12.79 -16.26
N PRO A 99 -2.59 11.46 -16.30
CA PRO A 99 -1.50 10.78 -15.64
C PRO A 99 -0.17 11.38 -16.10
N PRO A 100 0.79 11.61 -15.18
CA PRO A 100 2.07 12.18 -15.55
C PRO A 100 2.73 11.35 -16.65
N LYS A 101 3.49 12.02 -17.53
CA LYS A 101 4.22 11.32 -18.59
C LYS A 101 5.10 10.22 -17.98
N CYS A 102 4.88 8.99 -18.43
CA CYS A 102 5.62 7.83 -17.98
C CYS A 102 6.99 7.77 -18.68
N ASP A 103 8.08 8.01 -17.95
CA ASP A 103 9.43 7.62 -18.40
C ASP A 103 9.59 6.11 -18.18
N GLN A 104 9.29 5.32 -19.21
CA GLN A 104 9.21 3.87 -19.08
C GLN A 104 10.60 3.26 -18.91
N VAL A 105 10.84 2.65 -17.75
CA VAL A 105 12.12 1.99 -17.40
C VAL A 105 12.04 0.46 -17.42
N GLY A 106 10.87 -0.09 -17.72
CA GLY A 106 10.68 -1.53 -17.85
C GLY A 106 9.21 -1.93 -17.94
N LYS A 107 8.97 -3.24 -17.84
CA LYS A 107 7.64 -3.84 -17.74
C LYS A 107 7.62 -4.92 -16.66
N VAL A 108 6.44 -5.21 -16.12
CA VAL A 108 6.22 -6.25 -15.11
C VAL A 108 4.79 -6.77 -15.19
N VAL A 109 4.55 -8.01 -14.76
CA VAL A 109 3.19 -8.51 -14.57
C VAL A 109 2.65 -7.97 -13.25
N PHE A 110 1.51 -7.30 -13.29
CA PHE A 110 0.84 -6.75 -12.12
C PHE A 110 -0.68 -6.89 -12.31
N LEU A 111 -1.34 -7.57 -11.36
CA LEU A 111 -2.77 -7.92 -11.42
C LEU A 111 -3.16 -8.62 -12.75
N GLY A 112 -2.35 -9.60 -13.15
CA GLY A 112 -2.62 -10.45 -14.32
C GLY A 112 -2.22 -9.88 -15.68
N GLU A 113 -1.85 -8.59 -15.76
CA GLU A 113 -1.48 -7.93 -17.00
C GLU A 113 -0.03 -7.43 -17.01
N THR A 114 0.59 -7.37 -18.19
CA THR A 114 1.91 -6.74 -18.33
C THR A 114 1.75 -5.22 -18.36
N ARG A 115 2.32 -4.53 -17.36
CA ARG A 115 2.22 -3.08 -17.18
C ARG A 115 3.60 -2.41 -17.31
N PRO A 116 3.66 -1.16 -17.79
CA PRO A 116 4.90 -0.38 -17.79
C PRO A 116 5.30 0.01 -16.37
N LEU A 117 6.61 0.04 -16.11
CA LEU A 117 7.18 0.67 -14.92
C LEU A 117 7.58 2.09 -15.28
N CYS A 118 6.98 3.06 -14.60
CA CYS A 118 7.14 4.48 -14.86
C CYS A 118 8.09 5.09 -13.84
N ARG A 119 9.18 5.70 -14.31
CA ARG A 119 10.12 6.40 -13.46
C ARG A 119 9.74 7.86 -13.32
N THR A 120 9.83 8.37 -12.11
CA THR A 120 9.85 9.80 -11.79
C THR A 120 11.11 10.09 -10.98
N SER A 121 11.71 11.25 -11.23
CA SER A 121 12.80 11.75 -10.38
C SER A 121 12.19 12.75 -9.41
N SER A 122 12.41 12.54 -8.11
CA SER A 122 11.96 13.46 -7.06
C SER A 122 13.14 13.93 -6.22
N ARG A 123 12.90 14.92 -5.35
CA ARG A 123 13.93 15.35 -4.38
C ARG A 123 14.30 14.26 -3.37
N ARG A 124 13.48 13.21 -3.25
CA ARG A 124 13.65 12.09 -2.31
C ARG A 124 14.38 10.89 -2.93
N GLY A 125 14.73 10.96 -4.21
CA GLY A 125 15.47 9.92 -4.92
C GLY A 125 14.77 9.48 -6.21
N ILE A 126 14.87 8.19 -6.49
CA ILE A 126 14.24 7.56 -7.65
C ILE A 126 12.91 6.97 -7.22
N GLU A 127 11.85 7.35 -7.93
CA GLU A 127 10.53 6.78 -7.77
C GLU A 127 10.20 5.94 -9.01
N ILE A 128 9.75 4.71 -8.80
CA ILE A 128 9.27 3.84 -9.88
C ILE A 128 7.89 3.35 -9.50
N SER A 129 6.89 3.72 -10.29
CA SER A 129 5.50 3.34 -10.04
C SER A 129 4.93 2.44 -11.13
N VAL A 130 3.89 1.70 -10.75
CA VAL A 130 3.01 0.99 -11.64
C VAL A 130 1.57 1.21 -11.17
N THR A 131 0.67 1.33 -12.13
CA THR A 131 -0.76 1.54 -11.87
C THR A 131 -1.56 0.45 -12.58
N ALA A 132 -2.60 -0.05 -11.93
CA ALA A 132 -3.57 -0.94 -12.54
C ALA A 132 -4.98 -0.66 -12.00
N ARG A 133 -5.95 -0.70 -12.90
CA ARG A 133 -7.37 -0.82 -12.53
C ARG A 133 -7.71 -2.31 -12.45
N TYR A 134 -8.60 -2.68 -11.53
CA TYR A 134 -9.03 -4.05 -11.33
C TYR A 134 -10.46 -4.09 -10.78
N ALA A 135 -11.06 -5.29 -10.81
CA ALA A 135 -12.35 -5.53 -10.20
C ALA A 135 -12.16 -6.12 -8.80
N ALA A 136 -12.51 -5.34 -7.77
CA ALA A 136 -12.78 -5.86 -6.44
C ALA A 136 -14.25 -6.37 -6.43
N ASP A 137 -15.11 -5.77 -5.63
CA ASP A 137 -16.57 -5.81 -5.73
C ASP A 137 -17.11 -4.74 -6.71
N VAL A 138 -16.44 -3.59 -6.76
CA VAL A 138 -16.62 -2.53 -7.76
C VAL A 138 -15.27 -2.19 -8.41
N PRO A 139 -15.23 -1.40 -9.50
CA PRO A 139 -13.98 -0.93 -10.08
C PRO A 139 -13.08 -0.25 -9.03
N ALA A 140 -11.82 -0.65 -9.02
CA ALA A 140 -10.82 -0.16 -8.08
C ALA A 140 -9.50 0.15 -8.79
N LEU A 141 -8.69 0.97 -8.14
CA LEU A 141 -7.37 1.39 -8.59
C LEU A 141 -6.33 0.91 -7.59
N ALA A 142 -5.20 0.39 -8.08
CA ALA A 142 -4.01 0.13 -7.29
C ALA A 142 -2.81 0.86 -7.90
N ILE A 143 -2.08 1.60 -7.07
CA ILE A 143 -0.82 2.26 -7.42
C ILE A 143 0.24 1.78 -6.45
N LEU A 144 1.30 1.18 -6.97
CA LEU A 144 2.44 0.76 -6.19
C LEU A 144 3.66 1.56 -6.63
N THR A 145 4.40 2.11 -5.67
CA THR A 145 5.53 3.01 -5.91
C THR A 145 6.74 2.57 -5.09
N LEU A 146 7.83 2.23 -5.77
CA LEU A 146 9.14 2.08 -5.15
C LEU A 146 9.78 3.45 -4.97
N VAL A 147 10.25 3.76 -3.76
CA VAL A 147 11.08 4.92 -3.46
C VAL A 147 12.47 4.42 -3.05
N THR A 148 13.49 4.69 -3.88
CA THR A 148 14.85 4.17 -3.70
C THR A 148 15.93 5.20 -4.02
N SER A 149 17.20 4.84 -3.79
CA SER A 149 18.39 5.62 -4.15
C SER A 149 19.11 4.99 -5.35
N PRO A 150 19.92 5.75 -6.10
CA PRO A 150 20.61 5.23 -7.29
C PRO A 150 21.49 3.99 -7.02
N ASP A 151 22.16 3.95 -5.88
CA ASP A 151 23.05 2.85 -5.47
C ASP A 151 22.30 1.56 -5.09
N ARG A 152 21.04 1.69 -4.65
CA ARG A 152 20.18 0.56 -4.25
C ARG A 152 19.23 0.09 -5.35
N LEU A 153 19.04 0.91 -6.39
CA LEU A 153 18.01 0.72 -7.41
C LEU A 153 17.94 -0.71 -7.95
N ALA A 154 19.06 -1.32 -8.31
CA ALA A 154 19.06 -2.65 -8.90
C ALA A 154 18.54 -3.75 -7.94
N SER A 155 18.86 -3.64 -6.64
CA SER A 155 18.38 -4.56 -5.61
C SER A 155 16.91 -4.31 -5.31
N ASP A 156 16.56 -3.06 -4.99
CA ASP A 156 15.20 -2.71 -4.56
C ASP A 156 14.18 -2.89 -5.70
N LEU A 157 14.58 -2.69 -6.96
CA LEU A 157 13.73 -2.96 -8.13
C LEU A 157 13.43 -4.46 -8.29
N ARG A 158 14.34 -5.34 -7.87
CA ARG A 158 14.10 -6.79 -7.88
C ARG A 158 12.99 -7.15 -6.88
N ASP A 159 13.12 -6.66 -5.66
CA ASP A 159 12.15 -6.89 -4.59
C ASP A 159 10.78 -6.28 -4.95
N PHE A 160 10.79 -5.09 -5.54
CA PHE A 160 9.58 -4.44 -6.02
C PHE A 160 8.88 -5.25 -7.10
N LYS A 161 9.62 -5.74 -8.13
CA LYS A 161 9.04 -6.59 -9.17
C LYS A 161 8.48 -7.90 -8.62
N ALA A 162 9.16 -8.52 -7.65
CA ALA A 162 8.68 -9.74 -7.01
C ALA A 162 7.35 -9.50 -6.26
N LEU A 163 7.24 -8.41 -5.50
CA LEU A 163 5.99 -8.01 -4.86
C LEU A 163 4.89 -7.79 -5.91
N LEU A 164 5.16 -7.05 -6.98
CA LEU A 164 4.19 -6.79 -8.05
C LEU A 164 3.69 -8.06 -8.73
N GLN A 165 4.58 -9.02 -8.99
CA GLN A 165 4.23 -10.30 -9.59
C GLN A 165 3.43 -11.21 -8.65
N SER A 166 3.61 -11.04 -7.34
CA SER A 166 2.80 -11.74 -6.33
C SER A 166 1.42 -11.10 -6.12
N ALA A 167 1.25 -9.85 -6.54
CA ALA A 167 0.04 -9.09 -6.31
C ALA A 167 -1.11 -9.63 -7.16
N ARG A 168 -2.24 -9.92 -6.52
CA ARG A 168 -3.44 -10.47 -7.15
C ARG A 168 -4.69 -10.06 -6.39
N THR A 169 -5.82 -10.16 -7.06
CA THR A 169 -7.11 -10.11 -6.38
C THR A 169 -7.34 -11.40 -5.59
N CYS A 170 -8.07 -11.28 -4.49
CA CYS A 170 -8.53 -12.40 -3.70
C CYS A 170 -9.91 -12.10 -3.11
N THR A 171 -10.58 -13.17 -2.68
CA THR A 171 -11.90 -13.11 -2.04
C THR A 171 -11.75 -13.27 -0.53
N ALA A 172 -12.33 -12.35 0.24
CA ALA A 172 -12.40 -12.42 1.69
C ALA A 172 -13.86 -12.38 2.14
N THR A 173 -14.21 -13.21 3.13
CA THR A 173 -15.57 -13.28 3.68
C THR A 173 -15.53 -12.86 5.14
N TRP A 174 -16.38 -11.91 5.48
CA TRP A 174 -16.42 -11.22 6.76
C TRP A 174 -17.74 -11.47 7.44
N LEU A 175 -17.71 -11.57 8.77
CA LEU A 175 -18.91 -11.45 9.58
C LEU A 175 -19.06 -9.97 9.91
N ASN A 176 -20.25 -9.40 9.72
CA ASN A 176 -20.46 -8.03 10.16
C ASN A 176 -20.37 -7.94 11.70
N ASP A 177 -19.97 -6.78 12.22
CA ASP A 177 -19.73 -6.53 13.65
C ASP A 177 -20.99 -6.72 14.54
N GLN A 178 -22.15 -6.94 13.93
CA GLN A 178 -23.44 -7.09 14.58
C GLN A 178 -23.90 -8.56 14.69
N GLY A 179 -23.02 -9.53 14.39
CA GLY A 179 -23.36 -10.96 14.44
C GLY A 179 -24.34 -11.40 13.35
N GLY A 180 -24.45 -10.62 12.26
CA GLY A 180 -25.34 -10.85 11.13
C GLY A 180 -24.67 -11.50 9.92
N ASN A 181 -25.35 -11.39 8.78
CA ASN A 181 -25.00 -12.00 7.49
C ASN A 181 -23.55 -11.74 7.10
N SER A 182 -22.87 -12.79 6.62
CA SER A 182 -21.55 -12.65 6.04
C SER A 182 -21.60 -11.79 4.77
N PHE A 183 -20.63 -10.91 4.59
CA PHE A 183 -20.40 -10.23 3.31
C PHE A 183 -19.06 -10.65 2.74
N THR A 184 -18.96 -10.67 1.42
CA THR A 184 -17.76 -11.09 0.71
C THR A 184 -17.24 -9.91 -0.11
N THR A 185 -15.95 -9.60 0.02
CA THR A 185 -15.26 -8.58 -0.75
C THR A 185 -14.24 -9.20 -1.69
N GLY A 186 -13.95 -8.50 -2.79
CA GLY A 186 -12.94 -8.89 -3.75
C GLY A 186 -13.38 -9.94 -4.77
N SER A 187 -12.41 -10.41 -5.54
CA SER A 187 -12.62 -11.39 -6.62
C SER A 187 -11.44 -12.35 -6.72
N GLY A 188 -11.67 -13.57 -7.23
CA GLY A 188 -10.63 -14.57 -7.42
C GLY A 188 -10.51 -15.58 -6.26
N PRO A 189 -9.35 -16.26 -6.11
CA PRO A 189 -9.14 -17.26 -5.06
C PRO A 189 -9.29 -16.67 -3.65
N ALA A 190 -9.49 -17.51 -2.64
CA ALA A 190 -9.50 -17.06 -1.25
C ALA A 190 -8.21 -16.31 -0.87
N CYS A 191 -8.33 -15.25 -0.07
CA CYS A 191 -7.18 -14.54 0.47
C CYS A 191 -6.34 -15.47 1.38
N PRO A 192 -5.01 -15.27 1.47
CA PRO A 192 -4.17 -16.11 2.31
C PRO A 192 -4.59 -16.00 3.78
N ALA A 193 -4.81 -17.14 4.45
CA ALA A 193 -5.30 -17.18 5.83
C ALA A 193 -4.27 -16.66 6.86
N ASP A 194 -3.00 -16.64 6.49
CA ASP A 194 -1.87 -16.16 7.29
C ASP A 194 -1.44 -14.73 6.93
N ALA A 195 -2.14 -14.08 5.97
CA ALA A 195 -1.85 -12.70 5.63
C ALA A 195 -2.28 -11.74 6.74
N ARG A 196 -1.55 -10.64 6.85
CA ARG A 196 -1.92 -9.56 7.75
C ARG A 196 -2.83 -8.57 7.04
N TYR A 197 -3.89 -8.20 7.73
CA TYR A 197 -4.74 -7.08 7.34
C TYR A 197 -4.05 -5.76 7.70
N PHE A 198 -4.21 -4.78 6.84
CA PHE A 198 -3.65 -3.45 7.01
C PHE A 198 -4.74 -2.39 6.94
#